data_AF-A8Q115-F1
#
_entry.id   AF-A8Q115-F1
#
_cell.length_a   1.000
_cell.length_b   1.000
_cell.length_c   1.000
_cell.angle_alpha   90.00
_cell.angle_beta   90.00
_cell.angle_gamma   90.00
#
_symmetry.space_group_name_H-M   'P 1'
#
loop_
_entity.id
_entity.type
_entity.pdbx_description
1 polymer ?
#
loop_
_entity_poly.entity_id
_entity_poly.type
_entity_poly.pdbx_seq_one_letter_code
_entity_poly.pdbx_strand_id
1 'polypeptide(L)' 'MLTTTLYVTIEPCLMCASALRQIGIQRVVFGAGNERFGGNGTVLPIHSRKYQRYAAKH' A
#
# COMPACT_ATOMS: atom_id res chain seq x y z
N MET A 1 16.51 -7.54 -7.64
CA MET A 1 15.85 -6.50 -6.81
C MET A 1 15.00 -5.65 -7.73
N LEU A 2 13.68 -5.56 -7.49
CA LEU A 2 12.80 -4.68 -8.27
C LEU A 2 12.95 -3.23 -7.78
N THR A 3 13.60 -2.37 -8.56
CA THR A 3 13.76 -0.94 -8.27
C THR A 3 12.65 -0.14 -8.95
N THR A 4 11.39 -0.46 -8.61
CA THR A 4 10.22 0.17 -9.24
C THR A 4 9.59 1.19 -8.30
N THR A 5 9.34 2.39 -8.81
CA THR A 5 8.51 3.42 -8.16
C THR A 5 7.20 3.54 -8.92
N LEU A 6 6.07 3.37 -8.23
CA LEU A 6 4.74 3.54 -8.80
C LEU A 6 4.25 4.97 -8.57
N TYR A 7 3.84 5.65 -9.64
CA TYR A 7 3.14 6.93 -9.57
C TYR A 7 1.67 6.71 -9.93
N VAL A 8 0.77 7.19 -9.09
CA VAL A 8 -0.68 7.07 -9.29
C VAL A 8 -1.37 8.35 -8.81
N THR A 9 -2.51 8.72 -9.36
CA THR A 9 -3.18 9.98 -8.98
C THR A 9 -3.84 9.89 -7.60
N ILE A 10 -4.48 8.77 -7.31
CA ILE A 10 -5.19 8.51 -6.05
C ILE A 10 -4.49 7.41 -5.25
N GLU A 11 -4.48 7.55 -3.93
CA GLU A 11 -3.95 6.56 -3.01
C GLU A 11 -4.48 5.14 -3.31
N PRO A 12 -3.60 4.12 -3.40
CA PRO A 12 -4.00 2.74 -3.58
C PRO A 12 -5.01 2.30 -2.51
N CYS A 13 -6.06 1.59 -2.92
CA CYS A 13 -6.98 1.00 -1.95
C CYS A 13 -6.31 -0.16 -1.18
N LEU A 14 -6.97 -0.66 -0.14
CA LEU A 14 -6.52 -1.80 0.68
C LEU A 14 -6.04 -3.01 -0.17
N MET A 15 -6.79 -3.35 -1.22
CA MET A 15 -6.45 -4.45 -2.14
C MET A 15 -5.14 -4.16 -2.87
N CYS A 16 -5.03 -2.99 -3.50
CA CYS A 16 -3.84 -2.60 -4.26
C CYS A 16 -2.62 -2.48 -3.37
N ALA A 17 -2.75 -1.84 -2.19
CA ALA A 17 -1.67 -1.71 -1.22
C ALA A 17 -1.13 -3.08 -0.77
N SER A 18 -2.01 -4.06 -0.56
CA SER A 18 -1.63 -5.44 -0.21
C SER A 18 -0.88 -6.13 -1.34
N ALA A 19 -1.34 -5.99 -2.59
CA ALA A 19 -0.70 -6.60 -3.75
C ALA A 19 0.67 -5.99 -4.03
N LEU A 20 0.78 -4.66 -4.03
CA LEU A 20 2.04 -3.94 -4.26
C LEU A 20 3.12 -4.35 -3.26
N ARG A 21 2.71 -4.58 -2.01
CA ARG A 21 3.60 -5.05 -0.96
C ARG A 21 4.07 -6.49 -1.17
N GLN A 22 3.19 -7.39 -1.60
CA GLN A 22 3.55 -8.78 -1.92
C GLN A 22 4.51 -8.87 -3.12
N ILE A 23 4.32 -8.00 -4.11
CA ILE A 23 5.19 -7.90 -5.29
C ILE A 23 6.53 -7.23 -4.95
N GLY A 24 6.64 -6.56 -3.80
CA GLY A 24 7.87 -5.94 -3.33
C GLY A 24 8.16 -4.57 -3.95
N ILE A 25 7.12 -3.82 -4.34
CA ILE A 25 7.26 -2.43 -4.78
C ILE A 25 7.78 -1.58 -3.62
N GLN A 26 8.91 -0.89 -3.85
CA GLN A 26 9.63 -0.16 -2.80
C GLN A 26 9.04 1.22 -2.51
N ARG A 27 8.43 1.86 -3.51
CA ARG A 27 7.93 3.22 -3.38
C ARG A 27 6.66 3.44 -4.20
N VAL A 28 5.67 4.07 -3.57
CA VAL A 28 4.44 4.53 -4.21
C VAL A 28 4.29 6.02 -3.92
N VAL A 29 4.06 6.81 -4.96
CA VAL A 29 3.79 8.24 -4.88
C VAL A 29 2.37 8.47 -5.38
N PHE A 30 1.55 9.16 -4.60
CA PHE A 30 0.17 9.48 -4.96
C PHE A 30 -0.18 10.95 -4.72
N GLY A 31 -1.12 11.46 -5.53
CA GLY A 31 -1.51 12.88 -5.50
C GLY A 31 -2.54 13.22 -4.41
N ALA A 32 -3.58 12.40 -4.27
CA ALA A 32 -4.63 12.59 -3.27
C ALA A 32 -4.90 11.32 -2.46
N GLY A 33 -5.35 11.49 -1.22
CA GLY A 33 -5.78 10.39 -0.35
C GLY A 33 -7.08 9.72 -0.83
N ASN A 34 -7.31 8.49 -0.40
CA ASN A 34 -8.54 7.75 -0.65
C ASN A 34 -9.32 7.58 0.67
N GLU A 35 -10.28 8.47 0.90
CA GLU A 35 -11.01 8.59 2.17
C GLU A 35 -11.86 7.36 2.51
N ARG A 36 -12.31 6.60 1.49
CA ARG A 36 -13.17 5.44 1.69
C ARG A 36 -12.40 4.13 1.84
N PHE A 37 -11.31 3.98 1.09
CA PHE A 37 -10.63 2.69 0.94
C PHE A 37 -9.09 2.75 1.00
N GLY A 38 -8.48 3.87 1.38
CA GLY A 38 -7.04 4.10 1.33
C GLY A 38 -6.20 3.10 2.13
N GLY A 39 -5.32 2.37 1.44
CA GLY A 39 -4.46 1.33 1.98
C GLY A 39 -3.02 1.77 2.27
N ASN A 40 -2.69 3.04 1.99
CA ASN A 40 -1.36 3.61 2.21
C ASN A 40 -1.32 4.64 3.36
N GLY A 41 -2.42 4.81 4.10
CA GLY A 41 -2.43 5.58 5.35
C GLY A 41 -3.76 6.22 5.69
N THR A 42 -4.62 6.51 4.70
CA THR A 42 -5.86 7.25 4.97
C THR A 42 -6.87 6.45 5.78
N VAL A 43 -7.09 5.18 5.42
CA VAL A 43 -7.96 4.27 6.19
C VAL A 43 -7.13 3.27 6.96
N LEU A 44 -6.17 2.60 6.29
CA LEU A 44 -5.31 1.61 6.93
C LEU A 44 -3.91 1.61 6.30
N PRO A 45 -2.82 1.67 7.08
CA PRO A 45 -1.47 1.68 6.53
C PRO A 45 -0.95 0.26 6.27
N ILE A 46 -1.50 -0.45 5.28
CA ILE A 46 -1.10 -1.84 4.90
C ILE A 46 0.37 -1.94 4.51
N HIS A 47 0.88 -0.90 3.86
CA HIS A 47 2.29 -0.79 3.49
C HIS A 47 3.24 -0.82 4.70
N SER A 48 2.76 -0.51 5.91
CA SER A 48 3.59 -0.46 7.13
C SER A 48 3.85 -1.84 7.75
N ARG A 49 5.06 -2.04 8.29
CA ARG A 49 5.52 -3.30 8.90
C ARG A 49 4.64 -3.76 10.06
N LYS A 50 4.02 -2.84 10.81
CA LYS A 50 3.09 -3.16 11.91
C LYS A 50 1.91 -4.03 11.45
N TYR A 51 1.37 -3.76 10.25
CA TYR A 51 0.24 -4.49 9.68
C TYR A 51 0.64 -5.81 9.02
N GLN A 52 1.94 -6.09 8.87
CA GLN A 52 2.44 -7.39 8.39
C GLN A 52 2.12 -8.54 9.35
N ARG A 53 2.13 -8.25 10.65
CA ARG A 53 1.93 -9.27 11.68
C ARG A 53 0.49 -9.80 11.72
N TYR A 54 -0.48 -9.05 11.20
CA TYR A 54 -1.86 -9.52 11.06
C TYR A 54 -2.01 -10.44 9.85
N ALA A 55 -1.43 -10.08 8.70
CA ALA A 55 -1.49 -10.90 7.50
C ALA A 55 -0.73 -12.22 7.62
N ALA A 56 0.39 -12.26 8.36
CA ALA A 56 1.21 -13.47 8.54
C ALA A 56 0.72 -14.42 9.66
N LYS A 57 -0.41 -14.12 10.30
CA LYS A 57 -1.04 -14.99 11.31
C LYS A 57 -2.10 -15.93 10.73
N HIS A 58 -2.40 -15.80 9.44
CA HIS A 58 -3.28 -16.66 8.65
C HIS A 58 -2.53 -17.10 7.38
#